data_AF-X1JRI3-F1
#
_entry.id   AF-X1JRI3-F1
#
_cell.length_a   1.000
_cell.length_b   1.000
_cell.length_c   1.000
_cell.angle_alpha   90.00
_cell.angle_beta   90.00
_cell.angle_gamma   90.00
#
_symmetry.space_group_name_H-M   'P 1'
#
loop_
_entity.id
_entity.type
_entity.pdbx_description
1 polymer ?
#
loop_
_entity_poly.entity_id
_entity_poly.type
_entity_poly.pdbx_seq_one_letter_code
_entity_poly.pdbx_strand_id
1 'polypeptide(L)'
;AQQGGYGLANKGPQHDEAWLIFDDVIRNSIPTFKDKAKALQYFLIWRTWFGLCGLCKLPWNDIQPTSQADYPIKDPKTGELVRAKIPDHQKWYAEYFSAVTGRESTIDDLLLMSERVYTFQRIFNIRQGKGLREHDSNLPYRAVGPVTPLEYKSRAAY
;
A
#
# COMPACT_ATOMS: atom_id res chain seq x y z
N ALA A 1 10.28 0.92 -0.78
CA ALA A 1 8.81 1.08 -0.90
C ALA A 1 8.25 2.00 0.18
N GLN A 2 8.53 1.73 1.47
CA GLN A 2 7.97 2.52 2.58
C GLN A 2 8.21 4.04 2.47
N GLN A 3 9.40 4.46 2.03
CA GLN A 3 9.72 5.87 1.79
C GLN A 3 8.75 6.53 0.78
N GLY A 4 8.46 5.83 -0.33
CA GLY A 4 7.47 6.30 -1.30
C GLY A 4 6.06 6.37 -0.71
N GLY A 5 5.74 5.49 0.25
CA GLY A 5 4.47 5.52 0.99
C GLY A 5 4.31 6.80 1.81
N TYR A 6 5.38 7.24 2.48
CA TYR A 6 5.38 8.52 3.19
C TYR A 6 5.23 9.72 2.24
N GLY A 7 5.82 9.66 1.04
CA GLY A 7 5.71 10.75 0.06
C GLY A 7 4.32 10.88 -0.56
N LEU A 8 3.65 9.76 -0.84
CA LEU A 8 2.39 9.72 -1.61
C LEU A 8 1.12 9.79 -0.75
N ALA A 9 1.24 9.70 0.57
CA ALA A 9 0.09 9.67 1.47
C ALA A 9 -0.70 11.00 1.46
N ASN A 10 -2.03 10.91 1.35
CA ASN A 10 -2.92 12.07 1.24
C ASN A 10 -2.99 12.89 2.54
N LYS A 11 -2.73 12.26 3.69
CA LYS A 11 -2.78 12.91 5.02
C LYS A 11 -1.44 13.50 5.47
N GLY A 12 -0.44 13.54 4.59
CA GLY A 12 0.95 13.83 4.94
C GLY A 12 1.73 12.56 5.31
N PRO A 13 3.00 12.68 5.72
CA PRO A 13 3.93 11.55 5.84
C PRO A 13 3.51 10.59 6.95
N GLN A 14 2.68 9.62 6.60
CA GLN A 14 2.14 8.64 7.52
C GLN A 14 2.05 7.25 6.88
N HIS A 15 2.32 6.24 7.70
CA HIS A 15 2.40 4.85 7.25
C HIS A 15 1.02 4.17 7.12
N ASP A 16 -0.06 4.82 7.60
CA ASP A 16 -1.41 4.28 7.64
C ASP A 16 -1.94 3.91 6.25
N GLU A 17 -1.60 4.67 5.21
CA GLU A 17 -2.12 4.45 3.85
C GLU A 17 -1.24 3.48 3.03
N ALA A 18 0.04 3.33 3.39
CA ALA A 18 0.98 2.45 2.71
C ALA A 18 1.98 1.83 3.69
N TRP A 19 1.55 0.75 4.35
CA TRP A 19 2.41 -0.08 5.22
C TRP A 19 3.09 -1.17 4.40
N LEU A 20 4.22 -0.84 3.77
CA LEU A 20 4.91 -1.67 2.78
C LEU A 20 6.24 -2.25 3.30
N ILE A 21 6.69 -1.86 4.50
CA ILE A 21 8.00 -2.30 5.01
C ILE A 21 8.09 -3.83 5.18
N PHE A 22 7.01 -4.49 5.59
CA PHE A 22 6.99 -5.95 5.71
C PHE A 22 7.11 -6.63 4.35
N ASP A 23 6.32 -6.20 3.37
CA ASP A 23 6.35 -6.78 2.03
C ASP A 23 7.67 -6.51 1.29
N ASP A 24 8.28 -5.35 1.53
CA ASP A 24 9.55 -4.95 0.90
C ASP A 24 10.76 -5.62 1.54
N VAL A 25 10.90 -5.54 2.87
CA VAL A 25 12.16 -5.88 3.56
C VAL A 25 12.10 -7.25 4.25
N ILE A 26 10.93 -7.70 4.66
CA ILE A 26 10.79 -8.93 5.46
C ILE A 26 10.36 -10.11 4.58
N ARG A 27 9.28 -9.93 3.82
CA ARG A 27 8.64 -10.98 3.03
C ARG A 27 9.16 -11.05 1.59
N ASN A 28 9.83 -10.00 1.11
CA ASN A 28 10.31 -9.87 -0.27
C ASN A 28 9.23 -10.15 -1.33
N SER A 29 7.98 -9.77 -1.05
CA SER A 29 6.81 -9.99 -1.91
C SER A 29 6.63 -8.90 -2.98
N ILE A 30 7.48 -7.86 -2.97
CA ILE A 30 7.50 -6.75 -3.96
C ILE A 30 8.94 -6.47 -4.45
N PRO A 31 9.57 -7.44 -5.16
CA PRO A 31 11.01 -7.49 -5.33
C PRO A 31 11.58 -6.39 -6.23
N THR A 32 10.86 -5.97 -7.27
CA THR A 32 11.38 -4.99 -8.24
C THR A 32 10.88 -3.57 -7.97
N PHE A 33 11.57 -2.56 -8.49
CA PHE A 33 11.10 -1.16 -8.39
C PHE A 33 9.70 -0.98 -8.99
N LYS A 34 9.41 -1.68 -10.11
CA LYS A 34 8.08 -1.71 -10.72
C LYS A 34 7.03 -2.32 -9.80
N ASP A 35 7.38 -3.41 -9.10
CA ASP A 35 6.49 -4.03 -8.11
C ASP A 35 6.21 -3.10 -6.93
N LYS A 36 7.24 -2.38 -6.45
CA LYS A 36 7.09 -1.38 -5.38
C LYS A 36 6.14 -0.25 -5.80
N ALA A 37 6.20 0.20 -7.07
CA ALA A 37 5.28 1.19 -7.61
C ALA A 37 3.83 0.66 -7.70
N LYS A 38 3.64 -0.58 -8.18
CA LYS A 38 2.32 -1.25 -8.19
C LYS A 38 1.75 -1.37 -6.78
N ALA A 39 2.60 -1.75 -5.81
CA ALA A 39 2.19 -1.87 -4.42
C ALA A 39 1.78 -0.52 -3.82
N LEU A 40 2.52 0.55 -4.13
CA LEU A 40 2.19 1.90 -3.68
C LEU A 40 0.82 2.37 -4.20
N GLN A 41 0.48 2.09 -5.47
CA GLN A 41 -0.85 2.39 -5.99
C GLN A 41 -1.92 1.57 -5.26
N TYR A 42 -1.74 0.25 -5.18
CA TYR A 42 -2.74 -0.67 -4.62
C TYR A 42 -3.00 -0.43 -3.13
N PHE A 43 -1.94 -0.30 -2.31
CA PHE A 43 -2.07 -0.17 -0.85
C PHE A 43 -2.82 1.10 -0.47
N LEU A 44 -2.54 2.23 -1.14
CA LEU A 44 -3.21 3.50 -0.86
C LEU A 44 -4.73 3.39 -1.09
N ILE A 45 -5.15 2.71 -2.15
CA ILE A 45 -6.56 2.46 -2.47
C ILE A 45 -7.16 1.48 -1.45
N TRP A 46 -6.61 0.28 -1.33
CA TRP A 46 -7.15 -0.77 -0.47
C TRP A 46 -7.22 -0.36 1.01
N ARG A 47 -6.18 0.30 1.52
CA ARG A 47 -6.15 0.74 2.93
C ARG A 47 -7.12 1.90 3.19
N THR A 48 -7.48 2.68 2.17
CA THR A 48 -8.54 3.69 2.28
C THR A 48 -9.90 3.04 2.57
N TRP A 49 -10.19 1.88 1.98
CA TRP A 49 -11.46 1.17 2.17
C TRP A 49 -11.76 0.88 3.66
N PHE A 50 -10.76 0.42 4.43
CA PHE A 50 -10.92 0.20 5.87
C PHE A 50 -11.36 1.47 6.62
N GLY A 51 -10.85 2.64 6.21
CA GLY A 51 -11.27 3.92 6.78
C GLY A 51 -12.71 4.27 6.45
N LEU A 52 -13.22 3.87 5.29
CA LEU A 52 -14.62 4.06 4.89
C LEU A 52 -15.57 3.17 5.69
N CYS A 53 -15.14 1.96 6.02
CA CYS A 53 -15.95 0.97 6.72
C CYS A 53 -15.73 0.98 8.25
N GLY A 54 -14.86 1.84 8.79
CA GLY A 54 -14.57 1.89 10.22
C GLY A 54 -13.84 0.66 10.76
N LEU A 55 -13.07 -0.02 9.92
CA LEU A 55 -12.42 -1.29 10.24
C LEU A 55 -10.93 -1.10 10.62
N CYS A 56 -10.45 -1.94 11.52
CA CYS A 56 -9.02 -2.03 11.81
C CYS A 56 -8.28 -2.67 10.63
N LYS A 57 -7.10 -2.11 10.27
CA LYS A 57 -6.28 -2.60 9.15
C LYS A 57 -5.36 -3.76 9.52
N LEU A 58 -5.08 -3.94 10.81
CA LEU A 58 -4.12 -4.95 11.30
C LEU A 58 -4.56 -6.38 10.96
N PRO A 59 -5.84 -6.77 11.12
CA PRO A 59 -6.27 -8.13 10.75
C PRO A 59 -6.08 -8.45 9.27
N TRP A 60 -5.99 -7.44 8.39
CA TRP A 60 -5.69 -7.70 6.98
C TRP A 60 -4.22 -8.05 6.74
N ASN A 61 -3.24 -7.27 7.23
CA ASN A 61 -1.83 -7.39 6.83
C ASN A 61 -0.89 -7.99 7.89
N ASP A 62 -1.19 -7.79 9.16
CA ASP A 62 -0.25 -8.09 10.25
C ASP A 62 -0.37 -9.54 10.71
N ILE A 63 -1.54 -10.15 10.49
CA ILE A 63 -1.80 -11.57 10.76
C ILE A 63 -2.15 -12.20 9.42
N GLN A 64 -1.26 -13.01 8.84
CA GLN A 64 -1.51 -13.65 7.54
C GLN A 64 -2.03 -15.08 7.73
N PRO A 65 -2.93 -15.57 6.87
CA PRO A 65 -3.35 -16.95 6.90
C PRO A 65 -2.18 -17.85 6.50
N THR A 66 -2.18 -19.11 6.95
CA THR A 66 -1.09 -20.05 6.65
C THR A 66 -0.97 -20.34 5.14
N SER A 67 -2.09 -20.33 4.42
CA SER A 67 -2.18 -20.41 2.96
C SER A 67 -1.41 -19.30 2.23
N GLN A 68 -1.06 -18.20 2.92
CA GLN A 68 -0.36 -17.07 2.31
C GLN A 68 1.00 -17.47 1.70
N ALA A 69 1.67 -18.47 2.28
CA ALA A 69 2.94 -18.97 1.80
C ALA A 69 2.84 -19.66 0.42
N ASP A 70 1.66 -20.18 0.08
CA ASP A 70 1.41 -20.97 -1.12
C ASP A 70 1.10 -20.11 -2.35
N TYR A 71 0.61 -18.88 -2.14
CA TYR A 71 0.34 -17.95 -3.24
C TYR A 71 1.64 -17.49 -3.92
N PRO A 72 1.68 -17.39 -5.26
CA PRO A 72 2.86 -16.84 -5.93
C PRO A 72 3.04 -15.36 -5.57
N ILE A 73 4.28 -14.87 -5.63
CA ILE A 73 4.55 -13.42 -5.43
C ILE A 73 3.77 -12.59 -6.45
N LYS A 74 3.80 -13.03 -7.71
CA LYS A 74 3.09 -12.44 -8.83
C LYS A 74 2.31 -13.49 -9.59
N ASP A 75 1.19 -13.08 -10.16
CA ASP A 75 0.48 -13.88 -11.15
C ASP A 75 1.41 -14.14 -12.35
N PRO A 76 1.63 -15.40 -12.75
CA PRO A 76 2.58 -15.74 -13.82
C PRO A 76 2.13 -15.29 -15.22
N LYS A 77 0.82 -15.03 -15.41
CA LYS A 77 0.24 -14.59 -16.69
C LYS A 77 0.18 -13.07 -16.78
N THR A 78 -0.26 -12.40 -15.72
CA THR A 78 -0.52 -10.95 -15.74
C THR A 78 0.63 -10.13 -15.16
N GLY A 79 1.50 -10.74 -14.36
CA GLY A 79 2.54 -10.04 -13.61
C GLY A 79 1.99 -9.11 -12.52
N GLU A 80 0.72 -9.29 -12.12
CA GLU A 80 0.12 -8.59 -10.99
C GLU A 80 0.60 -9.14 -9.65
N LEU A 81 0.69 -8.28 -8.64
CA LEU A 81 1.03 -8.70 -7.28
C LEU A 81 -0.10 -9.53 -6.69
N VAL A 82 0.23 -10.69 -6.14
CA VAL A 82 -0.74 -11.60 -5.51
C VAL A 82 -0.43 -11.73 -4.03
N ARG A 83 0.77 -12.20 -3.68
CA ARG A 83 1.15 -12.41 -2.26
C ARG A 83 1.14 -11.12 -1.42
N ALA A 84 1.46 -9.96 -1.99
CA ALA A 84 1.40 -8.70 -1.24
C ALA A 84 -0.04 -8.22 -0.97
N LYS A 85 -1.06 -8.76 -1.65
CA LYS A 85 -2.47 -8.36 -1.52
C LYS A 85 -3.26 -9.20 -0.51
N ILE A 86 -2.73 -10.35 -0.11
CA ILE A 86 -3.33 -11.30 0.85
C ILE A 86 -4.71 -11.77 0.35
N PRO A 87 -4.74 -12.63 -0.69
CA PRO A 87 -5.96 -12.91 -1.46
C PRO A 87 -7.13 -13.43 -0.63
N ASP A 88 -6.85 -14.34 0.32
CA ASP A 88 -7.88 -14.89 1.21
C ASP A 88 -8.57 -13.79 2.02
N HIS A 89 -7.79 -12.87 2.57
CA HIS A 89 -8.36 -11.75 3.33
C HIS A 89 -9.19 -10.83 2.44
N GLN A 90 -8.73 -10.52 1.22
CA GLN A 90 -9.53 -9.71 0.29
C GLN A 90 -10.87 -10.36 -0.01
N LYS A 91 -10.87 -11.68 -0.26
CA LYS A 91 -12.09 -12.45 -0.46
C LYS A 91 -13.00 -12.37 0.77
N TRP A 92 -12.47 -12.62 1.96
CA TRP A 92 -13.25 -12.58 3.20
C TRP A 92 -13.81 -11.18 3.49
N TYR A 93 -13.09 -10.10 3.17
CA TYR A 93 -13.62 -8.74 3.32
C TYR A 93 -14.74 -8.43 2.33
N ALA A 94 -14.69 -8.96 1.11
CA ALA A 94 -15.78 -8.85 0.13
C ALA A 94 -17.02 -9.65 0.59
N GLU A 95 -16.83 -10.86 1.09
CA GLU A 95 -17.89 -11.69 1.68
C GLU A 95 -18.49 -11.03 2.92
N TYR A 96 -17.65 -10.54 3.83
CA TYR A 96 -18.04 -9.80 5.03
C TYR A 96 -18.89 -8.56 4.67
N PHE A 97 -18.41 -7.74 3.73
CA PHE A 97 -19.12 -6.54 3.32
C PHE A 97 -20.48 -6.89 2.72
N SER A 98 -20.53 -7.92 1.86
CA SER A 98 -21.77 -8.38 1.24
C SER A 98 -22.76 -8.89 2.28
N ALA A 99 -22.31 -9.70 3.23
CA ALA A 99 -23.14 -10.27 4.29
C ALA A 99 -23.70 -9.21 5.24
N VAL A 100 -22.88 -8.21 5.63
CA VAL A 100 -23.29 -7.16 6.57
C VAL A 100 -24.23 -6.15 5.92
N THR A 101 -23.98 -5.78 4.66
CA THR A 101 -24.74 -4.73 3.98
C THR A 101 -25.94 -5.25 3.18
N GLY A 102 -26.00 -6.55 2.90
CA GLY A 102 -26.97 -7.15 1.98
C GLY A 102 -26.69 -6.82 0.50
N ARG A 103 -25.55 -6.20 0.18
CA ARG A 103 -25.15 -5.87 -1.19
C ARG A 103 -24.03 -6.79 -1.66
N GLU A 104 -24.35 -7.69 -2.59
CA GLU A 104 -23.37 -8.50 -3.30
C GLU A 104 -22.25 -7.63 -3.87
N SER A 105 -21.02 -7.88 -3.41
CA SER A 105 -19.84 -7.07 -3.71
C SER A 105 -18.63 -7.96 -3.93
N THR A 106 -17.85 -7.62 -4.95
CA THR A 106 -16.56 -8.23 -5.25
C THR A 106 -15.40 -7.42 -4.68
N ILE A 107 -14.17 -7.95 -4.75
CA ILE A 107 -12.96 -7.21 -4.38
C ILE A 107 -12.84 -5.93 -5.22
N ASP A 108 -13.18 -5.99 -6.51
CA ASP A 108 -13.12 -4.85 -7.43
C ASP A 108 -14.13 -3.77 -7.06
N ASP A 109 -15.33 -4.15 -6.56
CA ASP A 109 -16.30 -3.18 -6.05
C ASP A 109 -15.75 -2.41 -4.85
N LEU A 110 -15.08 -3.09 -3.91
CA LEU A 110 -14.47 -2.46 -2.74
C LEU A 110 -13.30 -1.53 -3.12
N LEU A 111 -12.48 -1.95 -4.09
CA LEU A 111 -11.42 -1.13 -4.66
C LEU A 111 -12.01 0.11 -5.34
N LEU A 112 -13.05 -0.04 -6.14
CA LEU A 112 -13.70 1.08 -6.82
C LEU A 112 -14.35 2.07 -5.84
N MET A 113 -14.94 1.59 -4.75
CA MET A 113 -15.46 2.45 -3.68
C MET A 113 -14.36 3.33 -3.08
N SER A 114 -13.22 2.72 -2.75
CA SER A 114 -12.11 3.41 -2.10
C SER A 114 -11.32 4.29 -3.05
N GLU A 115 -11.14 3.88 -4.31
CA GLU A 115 -10.45 4.65 -5.34
C GLU A 115 -11.14 5.99 -5.61
N ARG A 116 -12.48 6.02 -5.64
CA ARG A 116 -13.24 7.28 -5.78
C ARG A 116 -12.93 8.26 -4.64
N VAL A 117 -12.90 7.78 -3.40
CA VAL A 117 -12.63 8.63 -2.24
C VAL A 117 -11.17 9.04 -2.18
N TYR A 118 -10.23 8.12 -2.45
CA TYR A 118 -8.81 8.42 -2.52
C TYR A 118 -8.52 9.49 -3.58
N THR A 119 -9.14 9.36 -4.76
CA THR A 119 -9.01 10.34 -5.85
C THR A 119 -9.62 11.68 -5.47
N PHE A 120 -10.78 11.69 -4.82
CA PHE A 120 -11.38 12.93 -4.31
C PHE A 120 -10.47 13.62 -3.28
N GLN A 121 -9.92 12.88 -2.31
CA GLN A 121 -8.96 13.42 -1.35
C GLN A 121 -7.72 13.99 -2.04
N ARG A 122 -7.23 13.32 -3.10
CA ARG A 122 -6.10 13.80 -3.88
C ARG A 122 -6.41 15.10 -4.61
N ILE A 123 -7.57 15.19 -5.27
CA ILE A 123 -8.03 16.41 -5.94
C ILE A 123 -8.24 17.54 -4.92
N PHE A 124 -8.78 17.21 -3.75
CA PHE A 124 -8.95 18.17 -2.66
C PHE A 124 -7.59 18.74 -2.22
N ASN A 125 -6.58 17.88 -2.02
CA ASN A 125 -5.23 18.33 -1.72
C ASN A 125 -4.69 19.28 -2.81
N ILE A 126 -4.90 18.94 -4.09
CA ILE A 126 -4.46 19.78 -5.23
C ILE A 126 -5.14 21.14 -5.18
N ARG A 127 -6.44 21.18 -4.88
CA ARG A 127 -7.18 22.43 -4.66
C ARG A 127 -6.62 23.24 -3.49
N GLN A 128 -6.12 22.59 -2.43
CA GLN A 128 -5.44 23.24 -1.31
C GLN A 128 -3.97 23.59 -1.59
N GLY A 129 -3.48 23.36 -2.81
CA GLY A 129 -2.10 23.69 -3.23
C GLY A 129 -1.06 22.61 -2.93
N LYS A 130 -1.44 21.35 -2.66
CA LYS A 130 -0.54 20.20 -2.39
C LYS A 130 -0.96 18.95 -3.16
N GLY A 131 -0.10 17.94 -3.31
CA GLY A 131 -0.48 16.70 -4.01
C GLY A 131 -0.27 16.72 -5.53
N LEU A 132 0.64 17.55 -6.00
CA LEU A 132 1.32 17.36 -7.30
C LEU A 132 2.60 16.53 -7.08
N ARG A 133 3.15 15.97 -8.16
CA ARG A 133 4.39 15.15 -8.11
C ARG A 133 5.54 15.82 -7.37
N GLU A 134 5.71 17.14 -7.53
CA GLU A 134 6.73 17.91 -6.82
C GLU A 134 6.59 17.79 -5.29
N HIS A 135 5.35 17.73 -4.80
CA HIS A 135 5.04 17.65 -3.37
C HIS A 135 5.34 16.26 -2.81
N ASP A 136 5.12 15.19 -3.59
CA ASP A 136 5.39 13.82 -3.13
C ASP A 136 6.87 13.43 -3.26
N SER A 137 7.64 14.15 -4.09
CA SER A 137 9.04 13.85 -4.37
C SER A 137 10.01 14.44 -3.32
N ASN A 138 9.53 15.40 -2.52
CA ASN A 138 10.34 16.15 -1.57
C ASN A 138 10.41 15.44 -0.20
N LEU A 139 10.89 14.20 -0.20
CA LEU A 139 11.19 13.50 1.05
C LEU A 139 12.34 14.21 1.80
N PRO A 140 12.36 14.18 3.15
CA PRO A 140 13.49 14.69 3.92
C PRO A 140 14.80 14.07 3.43
N TYR A 141 15.85 14.87 3.27
CA TYR A 141 17.14 14.39 2.72
C TYR A 141 17.68 13.16 3.48
N ARG A 142 17.50 13.12 4.80
CA ARG A 142 17.87 11.97 5.64
C ARG A 142 17.12 10.68 5.30
N ALA A 143 15.93 10.78 4.73
CA ALA A 143 15.15 9.63 4.33
C ALA A 143 15.59 9.05 2.98
N VAL A 144 16.32 9.79 2.14
CA VAL A 144 16.71 9.29 0.80
C VAL A 144 18.06 8.58 0.76
N GLY A 145 18.83 8.63 1.85
CA GLY A 145 20.12 7.93 1.91
C GLY A 145 20.93 8.24 3.16
N PRO A 146 22.15 7.68 3.25
CA PRO A 146 23.14 8.08 4.25
C PRO A 146 23.38 9.59 4.20
N VAL A 147 23.54 10.25 5.35
CA VAL A 147 23.74 11.72 5.43
C VAL A 147 25.10 12.14 5.97
N THR A 148 25.91 11.19 6.43
CA THR A 148 27.28 11.45 6.89
C THR A 148 28.29 10.58 6.15
N PRO A 149 29.56 11.04 6.01
CA PRO A 149 30.62 10.21 5.44
C PRO A 149 30.79 8.87 6.17
N LEU A 150 30.53 8.84 7.49
CA LEU A 150 30.58 7.61 8.28
C LEU A 150 29.48 6.62 7.87
N GLU A 151 28.25 7.09 7.70
CA GLU A 151 27.13 6.23 7.26
C GLU A 151 27.33 5.68 5.84
N TYR A 152 27.91 6.49 4.94
CA TYR A 152 28.30 6.02 3.61
C TYR A 152 29.38 4.94 3.71
N LYS A 153 30.44 5.17 4.50
CA LYS A 153 31.52 4.19 4.70
C LYS A 153 31.03 2.90 5.36
N SER A 154 30.16 2.98 6.36
CA SER A 154 29.63 1.78 7.05
C SER A 154 28.73 0.92 6.16
N ARG A 155 28.19 1.48 5.07
CA ARG A 155 27.29 0.80 4.14
C ARG A 155 27.95 0.43 2.80
N ALA A 156 29.26 0.61 2.66
CA ALA A 156 29.99 0.35 1.41
C ALA A 156 30.03 -1.15 1.00
N ALA A 157 29.73 -2.06 1.93
CA ALA A 157 29.70 -3.51 1.69
C ALA A 157 28.28 -4.07 1.46
N TYR A 158 27.24 -3.23 1.52
CA TYR A 158 25.86 -3.57 1.15
C TYR A 158 25.64 -3.30 -0.35
#